data_AF-A0A815Z3U6-F1
#
_entry.id   AF-A0A815Z3U6-F1
#
_cell.length_a   1.000
_cell.length_b   1.000
_cell.length_c   1.000
_cell.angle_alpha   90.00
_cell.angle_beta   90.00
_cell.angle_gamma   90.00
#
_symmetry.space_group_name_H-M   'P 1'
#
loop_
_entity.id
_entity.type
_entity.pdbx_description
1 polymer ?
#
loop_
_entity_poly.entity_id
_entity_poly.type
_entity_poly.pdbx_seq_one_letter_code
_entity_poly.pdbx_strand_id
1 'polypeptide(L)'
;MYKNKENIDKIYKEKLQKPNIYNTFLPFYDTVKQQSLETFEEICENLSRIIQLRELRPGFPLWSSKLQQFISLYGFCFSKTDHIKLIHLYLSILSIPDLNYSNAKTSFDIIDELL
;
A
#
# COMPACT_ATOMS: atom_id res chain seq x y z
N MET A 1 5.45 -17.68 1.27
CA MET A 1 4.66 -18.76 1.91
C MET A 1 3.28 -18.76 1.27
N TYR A 2 2.87 -19.87 0.65
CA TYR A 2 1.59 -19.96 -0.06
C TYR A 2 0.42 -19.69 0.90
N LYS A 3 -0.20 -18.51 0.80
CA LYS A 3 -1.51 -18.25 1.43
C LYS A 3 -2.51 -19.20 0.77
N ASN A 4 -3.08 -20.10 1.56
CA ASN A 4 -4.07 -21.09 1.13
C ASN A 4 -5.25 -20.39 0.41
N LYS A 5 -5.76 -20.93 -0.70
CA LYS A 5 -6.76 -20.26 -1.55
C LYS A 5 -8.01 -19.81 -0.76
N GLU A 6 -8.43 -20.62 0.21
CA GLU A 6 -9.53 -20.32 1.14
C GLU A 6 -9.26 -19.11 2.05
N ASN A 7 -8.00 -18.84 2.41
CA ASN A 7 -7.60 -17.70 3.23
C ASN A 7 -7.65 -16.40 2.39
N ILE A 8 -7.20 -16.45 1.13
CA ILE A 8 -7.27 -15.32 0.19
C ILE A 8 -8.73 -14.92 -0.08
N ASP A 9 -9.61 -15.91 -0.24
CA ASP A 9 -11.03 -15.68 -0.39
C ASP A 9 -11.67 -15.08 0.88
N LYS A 10 -11.25 -15.55 2.06
CA LYS A 10 -11.69 -14.98 3.33
C LYS A 10 -11.26 -13.52 3.51
N ILE A 11 -10.01 -13.17 3.19
CA ILE A 11 -9.48 -11.79 3.26
C ILE A 11 -10.28 -10.85 2.34
N TYR A 12 -10.62 -11.29 1.13
CA TYR A 12 -11.46 -10.50 0.23
C TYR A 12 -12.91 -10.37 0.71
N LYS A 13 -13.42 -11.39 1.41
CA LYS A 13 -14.73 -11.34 2.05
C LYS A 13 -14.73 -10.44 3.29
N GLU A 14 -13.60 -10.37 4.00
CA GLU A 14 -13.35 -9.48 5.14
C GLU A 14 -12.92 -8.07 4.68
N LYS A 15 -13.91 -7.28 4.25
CA LYS A 15 -13.90 -5.80 4.23
C LYS A 15 -12.68 -5.11 3.60
N LEU A 16 -12.37 -5.43 2.35
CA LEU A 16 -11.66 -4.49 1.48
C LEU A 16 -12.53 -3.25 1.27
N GLN A 17 -11.94 -2.04 1.29
CA GLN A 17 -12.72 -0.80 1.22
C GLN A 17 -13.33 -0.56 -0.16
N LYS A 18 -12.47 -0.43 -1.18
CA LYS A 18 -12.91 -0.05 -2.53
C LYS A 18 -11.98 -0.69 -3.57
N PRO A 19 -12.08 -2.02 -3.77
CA PRO A 19 -11.34 -2.69 -4.84
C PRO A 19 -11.81 -2.18 -6.20
N ASN A 20 -10.91 -2.19 -7.18
CA ASN A 20 -11.24 -1.88 -8.56
C ASN A 20 -12.18 -2.96 -9.14
N ILE A 21 -13.43 -2.58 -9.40
CA ILE A 21 -14.49 -3.48 -9.88
C ILE A 21 -14.13 -4.07 -11.24
N TYR A 22 -13.38 -3.35 -12.10
CA TYR A 22 -13.06 -3.85 -13.43
C TYR A 22 -12.17 -5.11 -13.39
N ASN A 23 -11.37 -5.27 -12.33
CA ASN A 23 -10.53 -6.44 -12.17
C ASN A 23 -11.34 -7.73 -12.03
N THR A 24 -12.58 -7.69 -11.54
CA THR A 24 -13.44 -8.88 -11.39
C THR A 24 -13.87 -9.47 -12.74
N PHE A 25 -13.82 -8.69 -13.81
CA PHE A 25 -14.19 -9.15 -15.15
C PHE A 25 -13.01 -9.74 -15.93
N LEU A 26 -11.80 -9.72 -15.35
CA LEU A 26 -10.63 -10.29 -16.01
C LEU A 26 -10.70 -11.82 -16.00
N PRO A 27 -10.32 -12.50 -17.10
CA PRO A 27 -10.27 -13.96 -17.17
C PRO A 27 -9.38 -14.62 -16.11
N PHE A 28 -8.44 -13.85 -15.56
CA PHE A 28 -7.45 -14.26 -14.58
C PHE A 28 -7.62 -13.50 -13.24
N TYR A 29 -8.86 -13.16 -12.86
CA TYR A 29 -9.13 -12.45 -11.61
C TYR A 29 -8.54 -13.12 -10.36
N ASP A 30 -8.57 -14.45 -10.27
CA ASP A 30 -8.00 -15.21 -9.15
C ASP A 30 -6.50 -14.91 -8.96
N THR A 31 -5.74 -14.81 -10.05
CA THR A 31 -4.30 -14.52 -9.98
C THR A 31 -4.04 -13.06 -9.65
N VAL A 32 -4.84 -12.14 -10.22
CA VAL A 32 -4.81 -10.70 -9.89
C VAL A 32 -5.05 -10.47 -8.40
N LYS A 33 -6.01 -11.22 -7.85
CA LYS A 33 -6.36 -11.20 -6.43
C LYS A 33 -5.19 -11.61 -5.55
N GLN A 34 -4.55 -12.74 -5.86
CA GLN A 34 -3.35 -13.18 -5.15
C GLN A 34 -2.20 -12.16 -5.27
N GLN A 35 -1.90 -11.71 -6.49
CA GLN A 35 -0.84 -10.74 -6.76
C GLN A 35 -1.04 -9.43 -5.99
N SER A 36 -2.27 -8.94 -5.87
CA SER A 36 -2.53 -7.71 -5.12
C SER A 36 -2.19 -7.86 -3.63
N LEU A 37 -2.49 -9.01 -3.02
CA LEU A 37 -2.14 -9.26 -1.62
C LEU A 37 -0.63 -9.34 -1.42
N GLU A 38 0.06 -10.05 -2.30
CA GLU A 38 1.53 -10.19 -2.28
C GLU A 38 2.21 -8.83 -2.49
N THR A 39 1.72 -8.04 -3.46
CA THR A 39 2.25 -6.70 -3.76
C THR A 39 2.05 -5.75 -2.58
N PHE A 40 0.86 -5.76 -1.96
CA PHE A 40 0.58 -4.90 -0.81
C PHE A 40 1.45 -5.28 0.40
N GLU A 41 1.62 -6.58 0.65
CA GLU A 41 2.50 -7.09 1.70
C GLU A 41 3.95 -6.66 1.47
N GLU A 42 4.45 -6.79 0.24
CA GLU A 42 5.79 -6.34 -0.15
C GLU A 42 5.98 -4.83 0.06
N ILE A 43 4.99 -4.01 -0.33
CA ILE A 43 5.04 -2.55 -0.12
C ILE A 43 5.11 -2.22 1.38
N CYS A 44 4.28 -2.85 2.20
CA CYS A 44 4.26 -2.61 3.64
C CYS A 44 5.56 -3.05 4.31
N GLU A 45 6.08 -4.22 3.95
CA GLU A 45 7.35 -4.73 4.47
C GLU A 45 8.49 -3.76 4.14
N ASN A 46 8.60 -3.32 2.89
CA ASN A 46 9.66 -2.43 2.49
C ASN A 46 9.54 -1.02 3.09
N LEU A 47 8.32 -0.46 3.18
CA LEU A 47 8.10 0.81 3.86
C LEU A 47 8.50 0.73 5.35
N SER A 48 8.11 -0.34 6.04
CA SER A 48 8.49 -0.54 7.44
C SER A 48 10.00 -0.70 7.62
N ARG A 49 10.66 -1.44 6.74
CA ARG A 49 12.11 -1.64 6.74
C ARG A 49 12.88 -0.33 6.53
N ILE A 50 12.43 0.52 5.61
CA ILE A 50 13.02 1.84 5.36
C ILE A 50 12.98 2.72 6.61
N ILE A 51 11.84 2.72 7.30
CA ILE A 51 11.65 3.52 8.52
C ILE A 51 12.53 2.97 9.65
N GLN A 52 12.62 1.65 9.80
CA GLN A 52 13.51 1.02 10.79
C GLN A 52 14.98 1.35 10.55
N LEU A 53 15.41 1.34 9.29
CA LEU A 53 16.79 1.71 8.90
C LEU A 53 17.05 3.21 8.96
N ARG A 54 16.00 4.05 9.08
CA ARG A 54 16.05 5.52 8.99
C ARG A 54 16.63 6.05 7.68
N GLU A 55 16.73 5.20 6.66
CA GLU A 55 17.21 5.55 5.33
C GLU A 55 16.03 5.80 4.40
N LEU A 56 15.49 7.02 4.45
CA LEU A 56 14.37 7.39 3.60
C LEU A 56 14.76 7.45 2.11
N ARG A 57 16.01 7.76 1.77
CA ARG A 57 16.47 7.73 0.37
C ARG A 57 17.43 6.57 0.11
N PRO A 58 17.32 5.90 -1.06
CA PRO A 58 16.37 6.17 -2.16
C PRO A 58 15.01 5.48 -2.02
N GLY A 59 14.80 4.68 -0.96
CA GLY A 59 13.69 3.74 -0.87
C GLY A 59 12.29 4.36 -0.72
N PHE A 60 12.13 5.38 0.12
CA PHE A 60 10.81 5.89 0.48
C PHE A 60 10.03 6.44 -0.72
N PRO A 61 10.61 7.29 -1.60
CA PRO A 61 9.91 7.73 -2.80
C PRO A 61 9.57 6.58 -3.75
N LEU A 62 10.46 5.59 -3.88
CA LEU A 62 10.25 4.43 -4.76
C LEU A 62 9.05 3.59 -4.32
N TRP A 63 8.99 3.21 -3.03
CA TRP A 63 7.90 2.38 -2.51
C TRP A 63 6.60 3.15 -2.36
N SER A 64 6.66 4.46 -2.13
CA SER A 64 5.49 5.33 -2.19
C SER A 64 4.93 5.39 -3.62
N SER A 65 5.78 5.53 -4.64
CA SER A 65 5.32 5.47 -6.05
C SER A 65 4.73 4.12 -6.41
N LYS A 66 5.30 3.00 -5.91
CA LYS A 66 4.70 1.68 -6.05
C LYS A 66 3.33 1.58 -5.38
N LEU A 67 3.13 2.22 -4.23
CA LEU A 67 1.82 2.31 -3.57
C LEU A 67 0.79 3.07 -4.42
N GLN A 68 1.17 4.18 -5.06
CA GLN A 68 0.27 4.89 -5.99
C GLN A 68 -0.13 4.03 -7.18
N GLN A 69 0.85 3.32 -7.77
CA GLN A 69 0.59 2.38 -8.86
C GLN A 69 -0.34 1.25 -8.39
N PHE A 70 -0.15 0.75 -7.17
CA PHE A 70 -1.02 -0.25 -6.56
C PHE A 70 -2.46 0.27 -6.44
N ILE A 71 -2.66 1.48 -5.90
CA ILE A 71 -3.99 2.09 -5.74
C ILE A 71 -4.64 2.31 -7.11
N SER A 72 -3.89 2.78 -8.10
CA SER A 72 -4.37 2.98 -9.48
C SER A 72 -4.83 1.67 -10.14
N LEU A 73 -4.09 0.58 -9.96
CA LEU A 73 -4.39 -0.72 -10.60
C LEU A 73 -5.49 -1.51 -9.86
N TYR A 74 -5.37 -1.61 -8.53
CA TYR A 74 -6.21 -2.50 -7.72
C TYR A 74 -7.28 -1.76 -6.92
N GLY A 75 -7.22 -0.43 -6.85
CA GLY A 75 -8.03 0.38 -5.94
C GLY A 75 -7.53 0.27 -4.50
N PHE A 76 -8.41 0.62 -3.56
CA PHE A 76 -8.18 0.47 -2.12
C PHE A 76 -8.41 -0.99 -1.69
N CYS A 77 -7.57 -1.89 -2.22
CA CYS A 77 -7.56 -3.34 -1.99
C CYS A 77 -6.91 -3.71 -0.64
N PHE A 78 -7.20 -2.94 0.41
CA PHE A 78 -6.72 -3.18 1.78
C PHE A 78 -7.81 -2.87 2.79
N SER A 79 -7.59 -3.31 4.04
CA SER A 79 -8.52 -3.09 5.13
C SER A 79 -8.56 -1.62 5.56
N LYS A 80 -9.69 -1.16 6.12
CA LYS A 80 -9.77 0.19 6.71
C LYS A 80 -8.74 0.41 7.82
N THR A 81 -8.40 -0.64 8.57
CA THR A 81 -7.37 -0.56 9.61
C THR A 81 -5.99 -0.33 9.01
N ASP A 82 -5.65 -0.97 7.90
CA ASP A 82 -4.35 -0.78 7.26
C ASP A 82 -4.28 0.57 6.52
N HIS A 83 -5.41 1.03 5.98
CA HIS A 83 -5.52 2.39 5.45
C HIS A 83 -5.15 3.43 6.53
N ILE A 84 -5.79 3.36 7.71
CA ILE A 84 -5.51 4.29 8.81
C ILE A 84 -4.05 4.19 9.26
N LYS A 85 -3.47 2.98 9.32
CA LYS A 85 -2.04 2.81 9.62
C LYS A 85 -1.15 3.49 8.60
N LEU A 86 -1.46 3.38 7.30
CA LEU A 86 -0.71 4.07 6.25
C LEU A 86 -0.78 5.60 6.43
N ILE A 87 -1.97 6.16 6.66
CA ILE A 87 -2.11 7.61 6.92
C ILE A 87 -1.26 8.03 8.13
N HIS A 88 -1.35 7.30 9.24
CA HIS A 88 -0.51 7.59 10.42
C HIS A 88 0.98 7.45 10.13
N LEU A 89 1.39 6.46 9.33
CA LEU A 89 2.77 6.26 8.92
C LEU A 89 3.29 7.51 8.17
N TYR A 90 2.58 7.95 7.14
CA TYR A 90 2.99 9.11 6.33
C TYR A 90 2.98 10.42 7.14
N LEU A 91 2.00 10.61 8.03
CA LEU A 91 1.99 11.75 8.96
C LEU A 91 3.15 11.72 9.96
N SER A 92 3.52 10.54 10.44
CA SER A 92 4.66 10.40 11.36
C SER A 92 5.98 10.78 10.69
N ILE A 93 6.13 10.50 9.39
CA ILE A 93 7.31 10.88 8.61
C ILE A 93 7.39 12.40 8.46
N LEU A 94 6.27 13.08 8.24
CA LEU A 94 6.20 14.54 8.19
C LEU A 94 6.58 15.22 9.51
N SER A 95 6.48 14.49 10.63
CA SER A 95 6.86 15.01 11.96
C SER A 95 8.37 14.93 12.24
N ILE A 96 9.16 14.34 11.33
CA ILE A 96 10.62 14.24 11.47
C ILE A 96 11.25 15.63 11.23
N PRO A 97 12.08 16.15 12.16
CA PRO A 97 12.79 17.42 11.95
C PRO A 97 13.79 17.29 10.79
N ASP A 98 13.99 18.39 10.06
CA ASP A 98 14.90 18.46 8.90
C ASP A 98 14.60 17.45 7.77
N LEU A 99 13.32 17.12 7.58
CA LEU A 99 12.89 16.26 6.49
C LEU A 99 13.18 16.89 5.12
N ASN A 100 13.83 16.12 4.25
CA ASN A 100 14.09 16.52 2.87
C ASN A 100 12.78 16.89 2.13
N TYR A 101 12.81 18.00 1.39
CA TYR A 101 11.67 18.50 0.61
C TYR A 101 11.00 17.42 -0.27
N SER A 102 11.79 16.58 -0.94
CA SER A 102 11.24 15.51 -1.77
C SER A 102 10.44 14.47 -0.98
N ASN A 103 10.88 14.14 0.24
CA ASN A 103 10.19 13.14 1.06
C ASN A 103 8.90 13.75 1.64
N ALA A 104 8.96 15.04 2.00
CA ALA A 104 7.77 15.79 2.40
C ALA A 104 6.75 15.83 1.26
N LYS A 105 7.18 16.22 0.05
CA LYS A 105 6.33 16.26 -1.15
C LYS A 105 5.66 14.92 -1.40
N THR A 106 6.45 13.83 -1.47
CA THR A 106 5.87 12.49 -1.68
C THR A 106 4.88 12.11 -0.58
N SER A 107 5.15 12.46 0.68
CA SER A 107 4.21 12.16 1.77
C SER A 107 2.90 12.91 1.61
N PHE A 108 2.94 14.18 1.20
CA PHE A 108 1.73 14.96 0.90
C PHE A 108 0.97 14.40 -0.30
N ASP A 109 1.66 14.07 -1.39
CA ASP A 109 1.04 13.50 -2.60
C ASP A 109 0.29 12.20 -2.27
N ILE A 110 0.88 11.33 -1.42
CA ILE A 110 0.21 10.10 -0.97
C ILE A 110 -0.95 10.38 -0.01
N ILE A 111 -0.78 11.29 0.95
CA ILE A 111 -1.85 11.61 1.91
C ILE A 111 -3.08 12.18 1.17
N ASP A 112 -2.87 13.02 0.17
CA ASP A 112 -3.95 13.54 -0.68
C ASP A 112 -4.68 12.43 -1.45
N GLU A 113 -3.94 11.43 -1.95
CA GLU A 113 -4.52 10.25 -2.62
C GLU A 113 -5.29 9.32 -1.65
N LEU A 114 -4.89 9.29 -0.38
CA LEU A 114 -5.49 8.44 0.66
C LEU A 114 -6.72 9.07 1.36
N LEU A 115 -6.85 10.41 1.37
CA LEU A 115 -7.97 11.13 2.01
C LEU A 115 -9.24 11.16 1.15
#